data_AF-A0A660TVX0-F1
#
_entry.id   AF-A0A660TVX0-F1
#
_cell.length_a   1.000
_cell.length_b   1.000
_cell.length_c   1.000
_cell.angle_alpha   90.00
_cell.angle_beta   90.00
_cell.angle_gamma   90.00
#
_symmetry.space_group_name_H-M   'P 1'
#
loop_
_entity.id
_entity.type
_entity.pdbx_description
1 polymer ?
#
loop_
_entity_poly.entity_id
_entity_poly.type
_entity_poly.pdbx_seq_one_letter_code
_entity_poly.pdbx_strand_id
1 'polypeptide(L)' 'MIPDSLGAFLKSAGHISGKRCYAFILNKGLRKGRVLSSLMKMMESEGMYLKKSDILANAAEAEAVGSKLHIEKTSV' A
#
# COMPACT_ATOMS: atom_id res chain seq x y z
N MET A 1 5.19 9.24 9.12
CA MET A 1 4.00 9.96 8.60
C MET A 1 3.95 9.72 7.10
N ILE A 2 2.77 9.62 6.49
CA ILE A 2 2.65 9.43 5.03
C ILE A 2 2.85 10.79 4.35
N PRO A 3 3.68 10.90 3.30
CA PRO A 3 3.89 12.17 2.59
C PRO A 3 2.65 12.63 1.83
N ASP A 4 2.38 13.94 1.81
CA ASP A 4 1.25 14.52 1.06
C ASP A 4 1.39 14.33 -0.45
N SER A 5 2.62 14.21 -0.95
CA SER A 5 2.91 13.91 -2.35
C SER A 5 2.34 12.57 -2.82
N LEU A 6 2.13 11.62 -1.91
CA LEU A 6 1.51 10.33 -2.25
C LEU A 6 0.04 10.51 -2.64
N GLY A 7 -0.70 11.37 -1.94
CA GLY A 7 -2.10 11.65 -2.27
C GLY A 7 -2.23 12.32 -3.63
N ALA A 8 -1.37 13.31 -3.90
CA ALA A 8 -1.32 13.97 -5.21
C ALA A 8 -0.99 12.99 -6.35
N PHE A 9 -0.06 12.05 -6.10
CA PHE A 9 0.28 11.00 -7.04
C PHE A 9 -0.91 10.07 -7.32
N LEU A 10 -1.54 9.53 -6.28
CA LEU A 10 -2.68 8.62 -6.43
C LEU A 10 -3.84 9.30 -7.17
N LYS A 11 -4.14 10.55 -6.82
CA LYS A 11 -5.16 11.35 -7.51
C LYS A 11 -4.86 11.55 -9.00
N SER A 12 -3.59 11.65 -9.37
CA SER A 12 -3.18 11.75 -10.79
C SER A 12 -3.30 10.43 -11.54
N ALA A 13 -3.35 9.30 -10.83
CA ALA A 13 -3.43 7.97 -11.42
C ALA A 13 -4.90 7.60 -11.72
N GLY A 14 -5.46 8.13 -12.81
CA GLY A 14 -6.89 8.03 -13.16
C GLY A 14 -7.48 6.62 -13.34
N HIS A 15 -6.67 5.54 -13.28
CA HIS A 15 -7.11 4.15 -13.42
C HIS A 15 -7.09 3.32 -12.12
N ILE A 16 -6.83 3.94 -10.95
CA ILE A 16 -6.71 3.21 -9.68
C ILE A 16 -8.05 2.95 -8.98
N SER A 17 -9.09 3.73 -9.31
CA SER A 17 -10.42 3.56 -8.69
C SER A 17 -11.02 2.19 -9.03
N GLY A 18 -11.58 1.53 -8.01
CA GLY A 18 -12.13 0.18 -8.07
C GLY A 18 -11.09 -0.94 -8.12
N LYS A 19 -9.79 -0.63 -8.13
CA LYS A 19 -8.74 -1.65 -8.20
C LYS A 19 -8.50 -2.30 -6.85
N ARG A 20 -8.42 -3.64 -6.87
CA ARG A 20 -8.07 -4.46 -5.72
C ARG A 20 -6.57 -4.37 -5.48
N CYS A 21 -6.17 -3.91 -4.31
CA CYS A 21 -4.78 -3.64 -3.97
C CYS A 21 -4.42 -4.13 -2.56
N TYR A 22 -3.13 -4.03 -2.25
CA TYR A 22 -2.55 -4.36 -0.96
C TYR A 22 -1.79 -3.16 -0.42
N ALA A 23 -1.73 -3.01 0.91
CA ALA A 23 -0.98 -1.94 1.57
C ALA A 23 0.02 -2.51 2.56
N PHE A 24 1.30 -2.24 2.37
CA PHE A 24 2.34 -2.70 3.28
C PHE A 24 3.21 -1.53 3.72
N ILE A 25 3.62 -1.55 4.98
CA ILE A 25 4.68 -0.67 5.48
C ILE A 25 5.77 -1.50 6.15
N LEU A 26 6.98 -0.95 6.23
CA LEU A 26 8.04 -1.54 7.04
C LEU A 26 7.80 -1.25 8.51
N ASN A 27 8.19 -2.19 9.38
CA ASN A 27 8.20 -2.05 10.84
C ASN A 27 9.35 -1.12 11.29
N LYS A 28 9.33 0.12 10.80
CA LYS A 28 10.35 1.13 11.09
C LYS A 28 9.72 2.37 11.70
N GLY A 29 10.35 2.84 12.78
CA GLY A 29 9.97 4.08 13.46
C GLY A 29 8.78 3.95 14.40
N LEU A 30 8.40 5.09 14.97
CA LEU A 30 7.31 5.21 15.94
C LEU A 30 5.95 5.31 15.23
N ARG A 31 4.87 4.90 15.92
CA ARG A 31 3.46 5.03 15.46
C ARG A 31 3.13 4.28 14.16
N LYS A 32 3.77 3.14 13.90
CA LYS A 32 3.53 2.28 12.73
C LYS A 32 2.06 2.00 12.41
N GLY A 33 1.23 1.69 13.43
CA GLY A 33 -0.20 1.48 13.23
C GLY A 33 -0.94 2.71 12.70
N ARG A 34 -0.55 3.91 13.15
CA ARG A 34 -1.11 5.16 12.63
C ARG A 34 -0.65 5.43 11.21
N VAL A 35 0.61 5.12 10.88
CA VAL A 35 1.13 5.25 9.51
C VAL A 35 0.37 4.33 8.56
N LEU A 36 0.19 3.06 8.93
CA LEU A 36 -0.58 2.11 8.12
C LEU A 36 -2.02 2.59 7.96
N SER A 37 -2.69 2.99 9.03
CA SER A 37 -4.07 3.50 8.98
C SER A 37 -4.19 4.75 8.10
N SER A 38 -3.24 5.68 8.16
CA SER A 38 -3.21 6.87 7.29
C SER A 38 -3.02 6.50 5.81
N LEU A 39 -2.15 5.53 5.51
CA LEU A 39 -1.97 5.03 4.15
C LEU A 39 -3.25 4.40 3.63
N MET A 40 -3.88 3.54 4.42
CA MET A 40 -5.11 2.85 4.04
C MET A 40 -6.21 3.85 3.69
N LYS A 41 -6.44 4.85 4.57
CA LYS A 41 -7.45 5.90 4.36
C LYS A 41 -7.21 6.70 3.08
N MET A 42 -5.95 7.05 2.80
CA MET A 42 -5.58 7.78 1.59
C MET A 42 -5.82 6.96 0.32
N MET A 43 -5.53 5.66 0.35
CA MET A 43 -5.79 4.78 -0.80
C MET A 43 -7.29 4.56 -1.02
N GLU A 44 -8.04 4.34 0.06
CA GLU A 44 -9.50 4.15 0.01
C GLU A 44 -10.22 5.42 -0.45
N SER A 45 -9.73 6.63 -0.09
CA SER A 45 -10.32 7.89 -0.56
C SER A 45 -10.21 8.09 -2.08
N GLU A 46 -9.21 7.46 -2.71
CA GLU A 46 -9.05 7.44 -4.17
C GLU A 46 -9.83 6.29 -4.85
N GLY A 47 -10.68 5.60 -4.09
CA GLY A 47 -11.55 4.52 -4.58
C GLY A 47 -10.86 3.16 -4.71
N MET A 48 -9.66 2.97 -4.15
CA MET A 48 -8.97 1.69 -4.17
C MET A 48 -9.57 0.71 -3.14
N TYR A 49 -9.59 -0.58 -3.47
CA TYR A 49 -10.11 -1.64 -2.58
C TYR A 49 -8.97 -2.44 -1.93
N LEU A 50 -8.72 -2.21 -0.65
CA LEU A 50 -7.66 -2.87 0.11
C LEU A 50 -8.07 -4.28 0.54
N LYS A 51 -7.44 -5.30 -0.06
CA LYS A 51 -7.68 -6.71 0.30
C LYS A 51 -6.95 -7.15 1.56
N LYS A 52 -5.70 -6.69 1.70
CA LYS A 52 -4.84 -7.03 2.82
C LYS A 52 -3.92 -5.85 3.11
N SER A 53 -3.71 -5.62 4.40
CA SER A 53 -2.77 -4.63 4.90
C SER A 53 -1.91 -5.24 5.98
N ASP A 54 -0.60 -4.98 5.98
CA ASP A 54 0.29 -5.51 7.01
C ASP A 54 1.53 -4.64 7.26
N ILE A 55 2.20 -4.90 8.38
CA ILE A 55 3.45 -4.27 8.77
C ILE A 55 4.57 -5.31 8.71
N LEU A 56 5.41 -5.20 7.67
CA LEU A 56 6.49 -6.14 7.41
C LEU A 56 7.66 -5.89 8.36
N ALA A 57 8.07 -6.90 9.12
CA ALA A 57 9.11 -6.82 10.13
C ALA A 57 10.52 -6.70 9.54
N ASN A 58 10.79 -7.35 8.42
CA ASN A 58 12.13 -7.40 7.81
C ASN A 58 12.07 -7.70 6.30
N ALA A 59 13.23 -7.66 5.65
CA ALA A 59 13.36 -7.90 4.20
C ALA A 59 12.96 -9.33 3.78
N ALA A 60 13.30 -10.33 4.59
CA ALA A 60 12.96 -11.73 4.28
C ALA A 60 11.44 -11.96 4.29
N GLU A 61 10.72 -11.33 5.23
CA GLU A 61 9.25 -11.35 5.23
C GLU A 61 8.67 -10.63 4.02
N ALA A 62 9.24 -9.48 3.63
CA ALA A 62 8.80 -8.76 2.44
C ALA A 62 8.94 -9.60 1.16
N GLU A 63 10.04 -10.34 1.03
CA GLU A 63 10.27 -11.26 -0.10
C GLU A 63 9.31 -12.46 -0.08
N ALA A 64 9.08 -13.04 1.10
CA ALA A 64 8.13 -14.14 1.27
C ALA A 64 6.68 -13.72 0.98
N VAL A 65 6.29 -12.51 1.35
CA VAL A 65 4.99 -11.93 0.99
C VAL A 65 4.93 -11.67 -0.52
N GLY A 66 5.96 -11.01 -1.07
CA GLY A 66 6.05 -10.67 -2.49
C GLY A 66 5.95 -11.88 -3.42
N SER A 67 6.63 -12.98 -3.08
CA SER A 67 6.59 -14.23 -3.86
C SER A 67 5.21 -14.90 -3.93
N LYS A 68 4.33 -14.58 -2.97
CA LYS A 68 2.95 -15.10 -2.90
C LYS A 68 1.90 -14.12 -3.41
N LEU A 69 2.30 -12.91 -3.81
CA LEU A 69 1.37 -11.95 -4.39
C LEU A 69 1.02 -12.40 -5.82
N HIS A 70 -0.24 -12.77 -6.01
CA HIS A 70 -0.83 -12.94 -7.33
C HIS A 70 -1.11 -11.56 -7.96
N ILE A 71 -0.04 -10.87 -8.35
CA ILE A 71 -0.09 -9.66 -9.15
C ILE A 71 0.15 -10.06 -10.60
N GLU A 72 -0.80 -9.70 -11.48
CA GLU A 72 -0.58 -9.83 -12.92
C GLU A 72 0.63 -8.97 -13.28
N LYS A 73 1.70 -9.59 -13.80
CA LYS A 73 2.80 -8.85 -14.41
C LYS A 73 2.29 -8.26 -15.71
N THR A 74 1.57 -7.14 -15.64
CA THR A 74 1.46 -6.27 -16.80
C THR A 74 2.81 -5.60 -16.94
N SER A 75 3.67 -6.18 -17.78
CA SER A 75 4.84 -5.50 -18.33
C SER A 75 4.32 -4.24 -19.02
N VAL A 76 4.55 -3.09 -18.40
CA VAL A 76 4.44 -1.78 -19.04
C VAL A 76 5.83 -1.40 -19.54
#